data_AF-A0A0G0GYZ7-F1
#
_entry.id   AF-A0A0G0GYZ7-F1
#
_cell.length_a   1.000
_cell.length_b   1.000
_cell.length_c   1.000
_cell.angle_alpha   90.00
_cell.angle_beta   90.00
_cell.angle_gamma   90.00
#
_symmetry.space_group_name_H-M   'P 1'
#
loop_
_entity.id
_entity.type
_entity.pdbx_description
1 polymer ?
#
loop_
_entity_poly.entity_id
_entity_poly.type
_entity_poly.pdbx_seq_one_letter_code
_entity_poly.pdbx_strand_id
1 'polypeptide(L)'
;MDIDDPQITVKRAEIIKKKKVLNTIYTRFYKTFKDFSELSPNGKKVELGSGSGFIKEIIPDCITSDIMKLPCCDMTFAAEKMPFKNNSLLF
;
A
#
# COMPACT_ATOMS: atom_id res chain seq x y z
N MET A 1 -22.27 9.90 -4.77
CA MET A 1 -21.02 9.21 -5.13
C MET A 1 -21.21 7.76 -4.77
N ASP A 2 -20.93 6.87 -5.71
CA ASP A 2 -20.86 5.43 -5.46
C ASP A 2 -19.71 5.13 -4.48
N ILE A 3 -19.87 4.16 -3.58
CA ILE A 3 -18.85 3.80 -2.58
C ILE A 3 -17.54 3.32 -3.23
N ASP A 4 -17.64 2.75 -4.43
CA ASP A 4 -16.54 2.21 -5.22
C ASP A 4 -15.92 3.25 -6.18
N ASP A 5 -16.33 4.51 -6.08
CA ASP A 5 -15.69 5.59 -6.83
C ASP A 5 -14.25 5.81 -6.31
N PRO A 6 -13.21 5.67 -7.16
CA PRO A 6 -11.81 5.88 -6.76
C PRO A 6 -11.55 7.24 -6.12
N GLN A 7 -12.33 8.27 -6.44
CA GLN A 7 -12.22 9.59 -5.83
C GLN A 7 -12.55 9.58 -4.33
N ILE A 8 -13.40 8.66 -3.86
CA ILE A 8 -13.64 8.49 -2.41
C ILE A 8 -12.36 8.02 -1.73
N THR A 9 -11.65 7.05 -2.33
CA THR A 9 -10.39 6.53 -1.79
C THR A 9 -9.33 7.63 -1.70
N VAL A 10 -9.23 8.49 -2.72
CA VAL A 10 -8.34 9.67 -2.68
C VAL A 10 -8.70 10.59 -1.52
N LYS A 11 -9.99 10.92 -1.32
CA LYS A 11 -10.43 11.75 -0.18
C LYS A 11 -10.17 11.08 1.18
N ARG A 12 -10.31 9.76 1.26
CA ARG A 12 -10.00 8.99 2.49
C ARG A 12 -8.53 9.06 2.85
N ALA A 13 -7.63 9.08 1.85
CA ALA A 13 -6.19 9.21 2.11
C ALA A 13 -5.87 10.52 2.84
N GLU A 14 -6.48 11.63 2.42
CA GLU A 14 -6.37 12.92 3.11
C GLU A 14 -6.90 12.87 4.55
N ILE A 15 -8.04 12.20 4.77
CA ILE A 15 -8.63 12.04 6.11
C ILE A 15 -7.73 11.20 7.02
N ILE A 16 -7.17 10.10 6.51
CA ILE A 16 -6.29 9.22 7.27
C ILE A 16 -5.05 9.99 7.71
N LYS A 17 -4.41 10.76 6.81
CA LYS A 17 -3.24 11.58 7.14
C LYS A 17 -3.57 12.70 8.13
N LYS A 18 -4.72 13.36 7.98
CA LYS A 18 -5.14 14.47 8.86
C LYS A 18 -5.56 14.02 10.27
N LYS A 19 -6.23 12.87 10.40
CA LYS A 19 -6.71 12.37 11.71
C LYS A 19 -5.58 11.69 12.47
N LYS A 20 -5.06 12.37 13.49
CA LYS A 20 -3.91 11.93 14.32
C LYS A 20 -3.94 10.45 14.71
N VAL A 21 -5.06 9.95 15.24
CA VAL A 21 -5.20 8.54 15.66
C VAL A 21 -5.04 7.58 14.47
N LEU A 22 -5.70 7.84 13.34
CA LEU A 22 -5.60 6.99 12.15
C LEU A 22 -4.18 7.01 11.58
N ASN A 23 -3.62 8.20 11.39
CA ASN A 23 -2.25 8.36 10.92
C ASN A 23 -1.25 7.61 11.83
N THR A 24 -1.43 7.68 13.15
CA THR A 24 -0.56 7.01 14.13
C THR A 24 -0.65 5.49 14.01
N ILE A 25 -1.86 4.94 13.86
CA ILE A 25 -2.08 3.50 13.72
C ILE A 25 -1.44 2.99 12.42
N TYR A 26 -1.70 3.64 11.28
CA TYR A 26 -1.09 3.28 10.00
C TYR A 26 0.43 3.34 10.07
N THR A 27 0.98 4.46 10.55
CA THR A 27 2.43 4.64 10.68
C THR A 27 3.06 3.56 11.56
N ARG A 28 2.40 3.16 12.64
CA ARG A 28 2.89 2.09 13.53
C ARG A 28 2.95 0.75 12.80
N PHE A 29 1.90 0.36 12.08
CA PHE A 29 1.90 -0.89 11.32
C PHE A 29 2.95 -0.87 10.20
N TYR A 30 3.06 0.24 9.45
CA TYR A 30 4.08 0.39 8.40
C TYR A 30 5.50 0.27 8.94
N LYS A 31 5.80 0.83 10.12
CA LYS A 31 7.10 0.64 10.77
C LYS A 31 7.33 -0.82 11.13
N THR A 32 6.33 -1.51 11.68
CA THR A 32 6.42 -2.95 11.95
C THR A 32 6.72 -3.75 10.67
N PHE A 33 6.05 -3.46 9.56
CA PHE A 33 6.34 -4.12 8.28
C PHE A 33 7.73 -3.80 7.75
N LYS A 34 8.18 -2.55 7.91
CA LYS A 34 9.54 -2.14 7.55
C LYS A 34 10.57 -3.00 8.30
N ASP A 35 10.45 -3.09 9.61
CA ASP A 35 11.37 -3.85 10.46
C ASP A 35 11.42 -5.34 10.04
N PHE A 36 10.27 -5.95 9.75
CA PHE A 36 10.23 -7.33 9.23
C PHE A 36 10.87 -7.46 7.85
N SER A 37 10.64 -6.49 6.97
CA SER A 37 11.19 -6.53 5.61
C SER A 37 12.72 -6.40 5.58
N GLU A 38 13.31 -5.74 6.58
CA GLU A 38 14.77 -5.59 6.71
C GLU A 38 15.47 -6.90 7.10
N LEU A 39 14.73 -7.90 7.61
CA LEU A 39 15.26 -9.25 7.86
C LEU A 39 15.56 -10.02 6.58
N SER A 40 15.11 -9.54 5.42
CA SER A 40 15.36 -10.16 4.12
C SER A 40 15.50 -9.07 3.04
N PRO A 41 16.65 -8.39 2.97
CA PRO A 41 16.79 -7.17 2.16
C PRO A 41 16.78 -7.38 0.63
N ASN A 42 16.84 -8.63 0.15
CA ASN A 42 17.16 -8.95 -1.25
C ASN A 42 15.95 -9.26 -2.15
N GLY A 43 14.78 -8.68 -1.91
CA GLY A 43 13.61 -8.94 -2.75
C GLY A 43 12.60 -7.80 -2.82
N LYS A 44 11.63 -7.97 -3.73
CA LYS A 44 10.63 -6.93 -4.02
C LYS A 44 9.52 -6.96 -2.98
N LYS A 45 9.15 -5.79 -2.47
CA LYS A 45 8.04 -5.58 -1.54
C LYS A 45 6.83 -5.08 -2.33
N VAL A 46 5.68 -5.72 -2.16
CA VAL A 46 4.44 -5.33 -2.83
C VAL A 46 3.34 -5.22 -1.79
N GLU A 47 2.69 -4.05 -1.70
CA GLU A 47 1.47 -3.88 -0.92
C GLU A 47 0.27 -4.17 -1.82
N LEU A 48 -0.56 -5.15 -1.41
CA LEU A 48 -1.81 -5.49 -2.08
C LEU A 48 -2.97 -4.75 -1.40
N GLY A 49 -3.76 -4.02 -2.18
CA GLY A 49 -4.87 -3.23 -1.64
C GLY A 49 -4.39 -1.96 -0.93
N SER A 50 -3.48 -1.22 -1.57
CA SER A 50 -2.91 0.02 -1.04
C SER A 50 -3.97 1.09 -0.77
N GLY A 51 -5.07 1.11 -1.53
CA GLY A 51 -6.23 1.96 -1.25
C GLY A 51 -5.88 3.40 -0.88
N SER A 52 -6.26 3.79 0.33
CA SER A 52 -6.02 5.14 0.89
C SER A 52 -4.78 5.21 1.80
N GLY A 53 -3.96 4.15 1.78
CA GLY A 53 -2.72 4.04 2.53
C GLY A 53 -1.61 4.96 2.01
N PHE A 54 -0.51 4.97 2.75
CA PHE A 54 0.64 5.84 2.49
C PHE A 54 1.97 5.15 2.84
N ILE A 55 2.06 3.84 2.60
CA ILE A 55 3.21 3.02 2.99
C ILE A 55 4.53 3.55 2.44
N LYS A 56 4.52 4.21 1.26
CA LYS A 56 5.71 4.79 0.62
C LYS A 56 6.37 5.90 1.43
N GLU A 57 5.67 6.52 2.39
CA GLU A 57 6.30 7.46 3.32
C GLU A 57 7.23 6.77 4.32
N ILE A 58 7.08 5.45 4.51
CA ILE A 58 7.84 4.63 5.47
C ILE A 58 8.74 3.61 4.75
N ILE A 59 8.27 3.01 3.66
CA ILE A 59 8.96 2.01 2.84
C ILE A 59 8.92 2.48 1.37
N PRO A 60 9.81 3.41 0.95
CA PRO A 60 9.73 4.06 -0.37
C PRO A 60 9.85 3.11 -1.56
N ASP A 61 10.55 1.99 -1.37
CA ASP A 61 10.78 0.94 -2.37
C ASP A 61 9.68 -0.14 -2.39
N CYS A 62 8.62 0.00 -1.58
CA CYS A 62 7.42 -0.82 -1.68
C CYS A 62 6.63 -0.45 -2.94
N ILE A 63 6.32 -1.47 -3.75
CA ILE A 63 5.45 -1.35 -4.92
C ILE A 63 4.00 -1.32 -4.41
N THR A 64 3.28 -0.24 -4.65
CA THR A 64 1.88 -0.11 -4.23
C THR A 64 0.93 -0.61 -5.32
N SER A 65 -0.11 -1.34 -4.93
CA SER A 65 -1.07 -1.90 -5.89
C SER A 65 -2.49 -1.97 -5.36
N ASP A 66 -3.46 -1.82 -6.26
CA ASP A 66 -4.88 -1.97 -5.97
C ASP A 66 -5.60 -2.52 -7.20
N ILE A 67 -6.82 -3.05 -7.02
CA ILE A 67 -7.68 -3.44 -8.15
C ILE A 67 -8.25 -2.21 -8.84
N MET A 68 -8.44 -1.12 -8.10
CA MET A 68 -8.85 0.18 -8.62
C MET A 68 -7.64 0.97 -9.14
N LYS A 69 -7.86 1.76 -10.19
CA LYS A 69 -6.85 2.70 -10.67
C LYS A 69 -6.78 3.91 -9.71
N LEU A 70 -5.76 3.93 -8.86
CA LEU A 70 -5.55 4.97 -7.85
C LEU A 70 -4.26 5.76 -8.11
N PRO A 71 -4.25 7.11 -7.93
CA PRO A 71 -3.05 7.92 -8.16
C PRO A 71 -1.85 7.59 -7.27
N CYS A 72 -2.09 6.97 -6.10
CA CYS A 72 -1.07 6.57 -5.14
C CYS A 72 -0.47 5.17 -5.41
N CYS A 73 -1.02 4.42 -6.37
CA CYS A 73 -0.59 3.07 -6.69
C CYS A 73 0.37 3.07 -7.89
N ASP A 74 1.47 2.32 -7.79
CA ASP A 74 2.37 2.10 -8.93
C ASP A 74 1.74 1.16 -9.97
N MET A 75 0.91 0.22 -9.51
CA MET A 75 0.32 -0.83 -10.34
C MET A 75 -1.18 -0.99 -10.08
N THR A 76 -1.91 -1.45 -11.10
CA THR A 76 -3.35 -1.78 -10.99
C THR A 76 -3.60 -3.18 -11.50
N PHE A 77 -3.91 -4.12 -10.60
CA PHE A 77 -4.20 -5.52 -10.93
C PHE A 77 -5.01 -6.21 -9.81
N ALA A 78 -5.71 -7.29 -10.16
CA ALA A 78 -6.37 -8.15 -9.16
C ALA A 78 -5.34 -9.06 -8.47
N ALA A 79 -5.39 -9.16 -7.14
CA ALA A 79 -4.45 -10.00 -6.36
C ALA A 79 -4.46 -11.48 -6.76
N GLU A 80 -5.54 -11.98 -7.36
CA GLU A 80 -5.63 -13.35 -7.90
C GLU A 80 -4.82 -13.54 -9.19
N LYS A 81 -4.42 -12.46 -9.85
CA LYS A 81 -3.73 -12.44 -11.16
C LYS A 81 -2.50 -11.54 -11.09
N MET A 82 -1.64 -11.79 -10.10
CA MET A 82 -0.42 -11.02 -9.87
C MET A 82 0.56 -11.11 -11.06
N PRO A 83 1.02 -9.98 -11.62
CA PRO A 83 1.94 -9.94 -12.76
C PRO A 83 3.40 -10.14 -12.35
N PHE A 84 3.67 -11.01 -11.38
CA PHE A 84 5.00 -11.30 -10.88
C PHE A 84 5.35 -12.76 -11.13
N LYS A 85 6.65 -13.06 -11.28
CA LYS A 85 7.10 -14.45 -11.39
C LYS A 85 6.91 -15.16 -10.06
N ASN A 86 6.67 -16.46 -10.09
CA ASN A 86 6.65 -17.28 -8.87
C ASN A 86 7.96 -17.09 -8.10
N ASN A 87 7.85 -16.99 -6.77
CA ASN A 87 8.98 -16.80 -5.85
C ASN A 87 9.85 -15.54 -6.11
N SER A 88 9.29 -14.51 -6.75
CA SER A 88 10.03 -13.25 -7.05
C SER A 88 9.74 -12.09 -6.09
N LEU A 89 8.88 -12.30 -5.10
CA LEU A 89 8.47 -11.30 -4.11
C LEU A 89 8.84 -11.75 -2.69
N LEU A 90 9.03 -10.78 -1.80
CA LEU A 90 9.11 -11.00 -0.36
C LEU A 90 7.70 -10.94 0.26
N PHE A 91 7.62 -11.53 1.46
CA PHE A 91 6.45 -11.47 2.34
C PHE A 91 6.15 -10.04 2.80
#